data_AF-A0A0N5D3Y0-F1
#
_entry.id   AF-A0A0N5D3Y0-F1
#
_cell.length_a   1.000
_cell.length_b   1.000
_cell.length_c   1.000
_cell.angle_alpha   90.00
_cell.angle_beta   90.00
_cell.angle_gamma   90.00
#
_symmetry.space_group_name_H-M   'P 1'
#
loop_
_entity.id
_entity.type
_entity.pdbx_description
1 polymer ?
#
loop_
_entity_poly.entity_id
_entity_poly.type
_entity_poly.pdbx_seq_one_letter_code
_entity_poly.pdbx_strand_id
1 'polypeptide(L)'
;MSLKDEALADSIWQDREVRFDLDPRLLHLIPGEYLVSRINGAEDSKGNNGDKGILRVTNLRLIWYANTASRINLSIGYGTINGVTTKLAKSKLRGNAESLYLMAHFAKTRFEFIFTCIDPSQTKLFTTVISIHRAYETTKLYRLLKMRGAIINNEQQLRILPNEQQCDRFDGVWNLSNDHGTLGTMILTNIRIVWFCTTSNSYNVSIPYFQVHISRIRNSRFGPVLVIETSTVSGEYLLGFRVDPQEKLDIINRSINALKNAFCLKPLFGVQFSREKSGSPQPVGELIKQKTEEDIEVDDRPLRPDAYAAYFADGFVSGQVRPPTYSPELGVAIEQLKDGFTLADLWKIHVD
;
A
#
# COMPACT_ATOMS: atom_id res chain seq x y z
N MET A 1 13.89 -21.97 2.85
CA MET A 1 13.03 -21.64 1.69
C MET A 1 13.78 -20.61 0.87
N SER A 2 14.03 -20.88 -0.41
CA SER A 2 14.80 -19.97 -1.27
C SER A 2 13.91 -18.77 -1.63
N LEU A 3 14.39 -17.55 -1.40
CA LEU A 3 13.75 -16.26 -1.77
C LEU A 3 13.41 -16.14 -3.28
N LYS A 4 13.78 -17.13 -4.11
CA LYS A 4 13.54 -17.12 -5.56
C LYS A 4 12.12 -17.50 -5.98
N ASP A 5 11.31 -18.06 -5.08
CA ASP A 5 9.99 -18.59 -5.44
C ASP A 5 8.83 -17.70 -5.00
N GLU A 6 9.02 -16.61 -4.28
CA GLU A 6 7.89 -15.79 -3.77
C GLU A 6 7.37 -14.77 -4.81
N ALA A 7 6.08 -14.42 -4.75
CA ALA A 7 5.57 -13.32 -5.58
C ALA A 7 6.18 -12.01 -5.08
N LEU A 8 6.34 -11.02 -5.97
CA LEU A 8 6.85 -9.70 -5.56
C LEU A 8 5.97 -9.09 -4.46
N ALA A 9 4.65 -9.27 -4.57
CA ALA A 9 3.69 -8.88 -3.55
C ALA A 9 3.87 -9.61 -2.21
N ASP A 10 4.52 -10.76 -2.10
CA ASP A 10 4.74 -11.39 -0.78
C ASP A 10 5.92 -10.72 -0.05
N SER A 11 6.94 -10.27 -0.80
CA SER A 11 8.16 -9.67 -0.25
C SER A 11 8.07 -8.19 0.14
N ILE A 12 7.16 -7.42 -0.49
CA ILE A 12 7.08 -5.96 -0.28
C ILE A 12 6.19 -5.63 0.91
N TRP A 13 6.79 -5.26 2.03
CA TRP A 13 6.07 -4.87 3.24
C TRP A 13 5.83 -3.35 3.33
N GLN A 14 6.58 -2.57 2.55
CA GLN A 14 6.75 -1.12 2.71
C GLN A 14 5.44 -0.36 2.65
N ASP A 15 4.49 -0.77 1.81
CA ASP A 15 3.18 -0.14 1.67
C ASP A 15 2.10 -0.73 2.58
N ARG A 16 2.36 -1.86 3.27
CA ARG A 16 1.34 -2.66 3.99
C ARG A 16 1.58 -2.79 5.47
N GLU A 17 2.73 -2.36 5.98
CA GLU A 17 3.06 -2.48 7.39
C GLU A 17 3.42 -1.14 8.03
N VAL A 18 3.31 -1.13 9.36
CA VAL A 18 3.86 -0.10 10.23
C VAL A 18 5.03 -0.73 10.98
N ARG A 19 6.21 -0.12 10.89
CA ARG A 19 7.41 -0.59 11.59
C ARG A 19 8.14 0.56 12.28
N PHE A 20 8.79 0.24 13.39
CA PHE A 20 9.51 1.17 14.26
C PHE A 20 10.96 0.72 14.40
N ASP A 21 11.86 1.68 14.63
CA ASP A 21 13.28 1.50 14.95
C ASP A 21 13.98 0.48 14.05
N LEU A 22 13.72 0.62 12.74
CA LEU A 22 14.29 -0.24 11.72
C LEU A 22 15.79 -0.03 11.60
N ASP A 23 16.49 -1.08 11.16
CA ASP A 23 17.83 -0.92 10.59
C ASP A 23 17.78 0.12 9.46
N PRO A 24 18.66 1.15 9.45
CA PRO A 24 18.66 2.20 8.42
C PRO A 24 18.68 1.67 6.99
N ARG A 25 19.27 0.47 6.77
CA ARG A 25 19.29 -0.18 5.45
C ARG A 25 17.87 -0.45 4.92
N LEU A 26 16.91 -0.71 5.79
CA LEU A 26 15.50 -0.97 5.44
C LEU A 26 14.70 0.31 5.14
N LEU A 27 15.29 1.49 5.39
CA LEU A 27 14.73 2.79 5.02
C LEU A 27 15.10 3.22 3.59
N HIS A 28 15.99 2.48 2.92
CA HIS A 28 16.27 2.72 1.51
C HIS A 28 15.04 2.45 0.66
N LEU A 29 14.96 3.20 -0.44
CA LEU A 29 13.86 3.08 -1.40
C LEU A 29 14.03 1.78 -2.18
N ILE A 30 12.97 0.98 -2.23
CA ILE A 30 12.95 -0.24 -3.04
C ILE A 30 12.76 0.07 -4.54
N PRO A 31 13.02 -0.88 -5.46
CA PRO A 31 12.70 -0.70 -6.85
C PRO A 31 11.24 -0.27 -7.06
N GLY A 32 11.04 0.82 -7.81
CA GLY A 32 9.71 1.42 -8.04
C GLY A 32 9.24 2.38 -6.95
N GLU A 33 9.90 2.41 -5.79
CA GLU A 33 9.70 3.43 -4.76
C GLU A 33 10.53 4.68 -5.08
N TYR A 34 9.94 5.87 -4.95
CA TYR A 34 10.63 7.13 -5.19
C TYR A 34 10.22 8.19 -4.17
N LEU A 35 11.15 9.11 -3.88
CA LEU A 35 10.92 10.24 -2.99
C LEU A 35 10.03 11.28 -3.68
N VAL A 36 8.93 11.65 -3.05
CA VAL A 36 7.99 12.69 -3.51
C VAL A 36 8.34 14.03 -2.88
N SER A 37 8.51 14.04 -1.55
CA SER A 37 8.91 15.24 -0.82
C SER A 37 9.69 14.89 0.45
N ARG A 38 10.38 15.90 0.98
CA ARG A 38 11.14 15.82 2.23
C ARG A 38 10.77 17.03 3.07
N ILE A 39 10.37 16.80 4.32
CA ILE A 39 10.03 17.82 5.29
C ILE A 39 11.11 17.77 6.38
N ASN A 40 11.89 18.84 6.48
CA ASN A 40 12.97 18.96 7.46
C ASN A 40 12.42 19.56 8.76
N GLY A 41 12.86 19.04 9.91
CA GLY A 41 12.40 19.54 11.20
C GLY A 41 10.94 19.19 11.49
N ALA A 42 10.47 18.05 10.98
CA ALA A 42 9.20 17.48 11.40
C ALA A 42 9.41 16.80 12.76
N GLU A 43 8.71 17.28 13.78
CA GLU A 43 8.70 16.68 15.11
C GLU A 43 7.70 15.52 15.13
N ASP A 44 8.09 14.35 15.64
CA ASP A 44 7.12 13.33 16.04
C ASP A 44 6.55 13.68 17.41
N SER A 45 5.40 14.34 17.42
CA SER A 45 4.80 14.85 18.65
C SER A 45 4.07 13.78 19.46
N LYS A 46 3.87 12.58 18.90
CA LYS A 46 3.19 11.47 19.56
C LYS A 46 4.16 10.58 20.33
N GLY A 47 5.13 9.96 19.65
CA GLY A 47 6.02 8.97 20.25
C GLY A 47 7.30 9.56 20.84
N ASN A 48 7.88 10.52 20.13
CA ASN A 48 9.19 11.12 20.39
C ASN A 48 9.09 12.64 20.58
N ASN A 49 8.13 13.07 21.39
CA ASN A 49 7.83 14.49 21.62
C ASN A 49 9.07 15.26 22.08
N GLY A 50 9.44 16.32 21.35
CA GLY A 50 10.67 17.09 21.53
C GLY A 50 11.84 16.71 20.63
N ASP A 51 11.83 15.53 19.99
CA ASP A 51 12.86 15.13 19.03
C ASP A 51 12.51 15.63 17.61
N LYS A 52 13.42 16.42 17.02
CA LYS A 52 13.29 16.87 15.62
C LYS A 52 13.77 15.78 14.69
N GLY A 53 13.07 15.58 13.59
CA GLY A 53 13.46 14.62 12.56
C GLY A 53 13.21 15.09 11.15
N ILE A 54 13.41 14.16 10.22
CA ILE A 54 13.14 14.32 8.79
C ILE A 54 12.01 13.39 8.42
N LEU A 55 10.91 13.95 7.90
CA LEU A 55 9.81 13.19 7.31
C LEU A 55 10.00 13.11 5.80
N ARG A 56 10.23 11.90 5.28
CA ARG A 56 10.28 11.58 3.86
C ARG A 56 8.92 11.04 3.43
N VAL A 57 8.37 11.67 2.40
CA VAL A 57 7.13 11.25 1.75
C VAL A 57 7.53 10.52 0.47
N THR A 58 7.23 9.23 0.37
CA THR A 58 7.46 8.44 -0.84
C THR A 58 6.13 8.18 -1.55
N ASN A 59 6.16 7.44 -2.65
CA ASN A 59 4.95 6.97 -3.32
C ASN A 59 4.29 5.74 -2.64
N LEU A 60 4.91 5.10 -1.65
CA LEU A 60 4.39 3.90 -0.98
C LEU A 60 4.18 4.04 0.53
N ARG A 61 5.00 4.88 1.17
CA ARG A 61 5.05 5.03 2.63
C ARG A 61 5.56 6.40 3.07
N LEU A 62 5.31 6.71 4.33
CA LEU A 62 6.02 7.75 5.06
C LEU A 62 7.17 7.13 5.83
N ILE A 63 8.31 7.82 5.84
CA ILE A 63 9.47 7.44 6.65
C ILE A 63 9.84 8.65 7.48
N TRP A 64 9.90 8.49 8.80
CA TRP A 64 10.46 9.51 9.69
C TRP A 64 11.63 8.93 10.46
N TYR A 65 12.65 9.74 10.68
CA TYR A 65 13.76 9.40 11.57
C TYR A 65 14.22 10.66 12.30
N ALA A 66 14.66 10.47 13.56
CA ALA A 66 15.19 11.56 14.36
C ALA A 66 16.53 12.06 13.81
N ASN A 67 16.78 13.37 13.87
CA ASN A 67 18.06 13.96 13.47
C ASN A 67 19.18 13.57 14.43
N THR A 68 18.86 13.47 15.72
CA THR A 68 19.81 13.16 16.80
C THR A 68 20.19 11.68 16.84
N ALA A 69 19.31 10.78 16.38
CA ALA A 69 19.54 9.35 16.40
C ALA A 69 18.76 8.64 15.29
N SER A 70 19.42 8.33 14.16
CA SER A 70 18.77 7.68 13.01
C SER A 70 18.19 6.28 13.30
N ARG A 71 18.67 5.62 14.36
CA ARG A 71 18.10 4.36 14.88
C ARG A 71 16.67 4.53 15.40
N ILE A 72 16.28 5.74 15.81
CA ILE A 72 14.91 6.08 16.19
C ILE A 72 14.19 6.50 14.92
N ASN A 73 13.38 5.60 14.39
CA ASN A 73 12.70 5.82 13.12
C ASN A 73 11.38 5.06 13.03
N LEU A 74 10.61 5.39 12.01
CA LEU A 74 9.34 4.77 11.72
C LEU A 74 9.09 4.74 10.22
N SER A 75 8.40 3.70 9.77
CA SER A 75 7.96 3.49 8.41
C SER A 75 6.46 3.16 8.44
N ILE A 76 5.65 3.99 7.79
CA ILE A 76 4.18 3.86 7.74
C ILE A 76 3.75 3.63 6.30
N GLY A 77 3.39 2.39 5.96
CA GLY A 77 2.86 2.05 4.64
C GLY A 77 1.48 2.64 4.38
N TYR A 78 1.26 3.21 3.19
CA TYR A 78 -0.02 3.86 2.86
C TYR A 78 -1.23 2.92 2.89
N GLY A 79 -1.04 1.62 2.64
CA GLY A 79 -2.07 0.60 2.78
C GLY A 79 -2.54 0.35 4.20
N THR A 80 -1.81 0.84 5.21
CA THR A 80 -2.24 0.81 6.61
C THR A 80 -3.04 2.03 7.01
N ILE A 81 -2.94 3.13 6.27
CA ILE A 81 -3.50 4.43 6.64
C ILE A 81 -4.98 4.48 6.25
N ASN A 82 -5.84 4.74 7.22
CA ASN A 82 -7.28 4.89 7.05
C ASN A 82 -7.77 6.33 7.28
N GLY A 83 -6.92 7.22 7.79
CA GLY A 83 -7.24 8.64 7.95
C GLY A 83 -6.01 9.52 7.88
N VAL A 84 -6.09 10.62 7.13
CA VAL A 84 -5.05 11.65 7.01
C VAL A 84 -5.72 13.01 7.14
N THR A 85 -5.32 13.81 8.11
CA THR A 85 -5.84 15.18 8.30
C THR A 85 -4.73 16.12 8.76
N THR A 86 -4.88 17.42 8.51
CA THR A 86 -4.02 18.44 9.12
C THR A 86 -4.83 19.28 10.09
N LYS A 87 -4.21 19.64 11.22
CA LYS A 87 -4.80 20.52 12.24
C LYS A 87 -3.73 21.46 12.78
N LEU A 88 -4.12 22.63 13.24
CA LEU A 88 -3.26 23.49 14.05
C LEU A 88 -3.19 22.92 15.47
N ALA A 89 -1.99 22.65 15.98
CA ALA A 89 -1.76 22.13 17.32
C ALA A 89 -0.57 22.83 18.00
N LYS A 90 -0.46 22.71 19.32
CA LYS A 90 0.68 23.26 20.07
C LYS A 90 1.85 22.27 20.09
N SER A 91 2.94 22.59 19.40
CA SER A 91 4.26 21.96 19.56
C SER A 91 4.96 22.51 20.80
N LYS A 92 5.68 21.65 21.52
CA LYS A 92 6.56 22.08 22.62
C LYS A 92 7.73 22.93 22.14
N LEU A 93 8.17 22.73 20.90
CA LEU A 93 9.33 23.40 20.33
C LEU A 93 9.01 24.80 19.80
N ARG A 94 7.75 25.10 19.47
CA ARG A 94 7.39 26.36 18.79
C ARG A 94 6.02 26.97 19.15
N GLY A 95 5.19 26.32 19.95
CA GLY A 95 3.82 26.76 20.19
C GLY A 95 2.88 26.34 19.05
N ASN A 96 1.95 27.19 18.59
CA ASN A 96 0.97 26.81 17.57
C ASN A 96 1.64 26.55 16.21
N ALA A 97 1.51 25.33 15.68
CA ALA A 97 2.06 24.89 14.40
C ALA A 97 1.09 23.90 13.71
N GLU A 98 1.15 23.84 12.37
CA GLU A 98 0.39 22.85 11.63
C GLU A 98 0.96 21.46 11.87
N SER A 99 0.07 20.50 12.14
CA SER A 99 0.39 19.13 12.47
C SER A 99 -0.40 18.18 11.58
N LEU A 100 0.28 17.17 11.07
CA LEU A 100 -0.27 16.07 10.29
C LEU A 100 -0.68 14.95 11.25
N TYR A 101 -1.96 14.60 11.22
CA TYR A 101 -2.53 13.49 11.96
C TYR A 101 -2.79 12.32 11.02
N LEU A 102 -2.24 11.15 11.37
CA LEU A 102 -2.42 9.92 10.63
C LEU A 102 -3.05 8.87 11.54
N MET A 103 -4.11 8.26 11.05
CA MET A 103 -4.70 7.08 11.64
C MET A 103 -4.33 5.88 10.76
N ALA A 104 -3.75 4.86 11.38
CA ALA A 104 -3.38 3.63 10.70
C ALA A 104 -3.92 2.41 11.44
N HIS A 105 -4.14 1.33 10.71
CA HIS A 105 -4.52 0.04 11.27
C HIS A 105 -3.59 -1.04 10.71
N PHE A 106 -2.89 -1.73 11.60
CA PHE A 106 -1.98 -2.80 11.26
C PHE A 106 -1.98 -3.86 12.36
N ALA A 107 -1.92 -5.14 11.98
CA ALA A 107 -1.91 -6.28 12.91
C ALA A 107 -3.01 -6.25 13.99
N LYS A 108 -4.23 -5.81 13.63
CA LYS A 108 -5.40 -5.62 14.53
C LYS A 108 -5.23 -4.50 15.57
N THR A 109 -4.24 -3.63 15.38
CA THR A 109 -3.96 -2.51 16.26
C THR A 109 -4.17 -1.19 15.52
N ARG A 110 -4.78 -0.23 16.21
CA ARG A 110 -4.99 1.14 15.71
C ARG A 110 -3.89 2.04 16.22
N PHE A 111 -3.18 2.66 15.29
CA PHE A 111 -2.10 3.59 15.57
C PHE A 111 -2.53 5.02 15.21
N GLU A 112 -2.08 5.98 16.01
CA GLU A 112 -2.14 7.40 15.75
C GLU A 112 -0.71 7.95 15.65
N PHE A 113 -0.42 8.69 14.59
CA PHE A 113 0.84 9.41 14.42
C PHE A 113 0.56 10.91 14.26
N ILE A 114 1.41 11.72 14.89
CA ILE A 114 1.28 13.18 14.86
C ILE A 114 2.64 13.76 14.51
N PHE A 115 2.74 14.35 13.31
CA PHE A 115 3.94 15.06 12.87
C PHE A 115 3.70 16.55 12.86
N THR A 116 4.45 17.30 13.67
CA THR A 116 4.32 18.75 13.74
C THR A 116 5.43 19.41 12.94
N CYS A 117 5.07 20.28 11.99
CA CYS A 117 6.05 20.98 11.17
C CYS A 117 6.55 22.22 11.92
N ILE A 118 7.83 22.23 12.28
CA ILE A 118 8.43 23.35 13.00
C ILE A 118 8.61 24.55 12.06
N ASP A 119 8.83 24.34 10.76
CA ASP A 119 9.00 25.39 9.76
C ASP A 119 7.68 25.68 9.03
N PRO A 120 7.07 26.88 9.15
CA PRO A 120 5.83 27.23 8.45
C PRO A 120 5.94 27.16 6.93
N SER A 121 7.13 27.42 6.39
CA SER A 121 7.32 27.47 4.94
C SER A 121 7.12 26.09 4.30
N GLN A 122 7.27 25.03 5.09
CA GLN A 122 7.16 23.64 4.68
C GLN A 122 5.79 23.02 4.97
N THR A 123 4.84 23.72 5.60
CA THR A 123 3.56 23.10 5.99
C THR A 123 2.70 22.70 4.79
N LYS A 124 2.85 23.40 3.66
CA LYS A 124 2.27 23.01 2.36
C LYS A 124 2.71 21.61 1.89
N LEU A 125 3.76 21.02 2.47
CA LEU A 125 4.16 19.66 2.16
C LEU A 125 3.27 18.60 2.83
N PHE A 126 2.45 18.95 3.83
CA PHE A 126 1.44 18.03 4.35
C PHE A 126 0.27 17.80 3.40
N THR A 127 -0.09 18.79 2.57
CA THR A 127 -1.07 18.57 1.49
C THR A 127 -0.55 17.57 0.46
N THR A 128 0.76 17.49 0.27
CA THR A 128 1.39 16.46 -0.57
C THR A 128 1.16 15.06 -0.01
N VAL A 129 1.17 14.87 1.32
CA VAL A 129 0.85 13.59 1.96
C VAL A 129 -0.60 13.17 1.69
N ILE A 130 -1.54 14.11 1.78
CA ILE A 130 -2.96 13.83 1.48
C ILE A 130 -3.12 13.46 0.00
N SER A 131 -2.51 14.21 -0.91
CA SER A 131 -2.62 13.97 -2.35
C SER A 131 -1.99 12.64 -2.76
N ILE A 132 -0.82 12.28 -2.22
CA ILE A 132 -0.17 11.01 -2.55
C ILE A 132 -0.92 9.80 -1.96
N HIS A 133 -1.45 9.91 -0.74
CA HIS A 133 -2.28 8.86 -0.14
C HIS A 133 -3.55 8.63 -0.96
N ARG A 134 -4.21 9.71 -1.41
CA ARG A 134 -5.35 9.62 -2.34
C ARG A 134 -4.96 8.94 -3.65
N ALA A 135 -3.82 9.29 -4.24
CA ALA A 135 -3.32 8.65 -5.46
C ALA A 135 -3.02 7.16 -5.24
N TYR A 136 -2.48 6.79 -4.08
CA TYR A 136 -2.26 5.39 -3.70
C TYR A 136 -3.58 4.60 -3.58
N GLU A 137 -4.62 5.21 -3.04
CA GLU A 137 -5.93 4.59 -2.89
C GLU A 137 -6.68 4.40 -4.22
N THR A 138 -6.56 5.34 -5.15
CA THR A 138 -7.27 5.29 -6.45
C THR A 138 -6.56 4.43 -7.50
N THR A 139 -5.32 4.01 -7.25
CA THR A 139 -4.48 3.23 -8.20
C THR A 139 -4.32 1.77 -7.78
N LYS A 140 -5.27 1.24 -7.01
CA LYS A 140 -5.25 -0.16 -6.54
C LYS A 140 -5.19 -1.20 -7.65
N LEU A 141 -5.71 -0.92 -8.85
CA LEU A 141 -5.68 -1.87 -9.98
C LEU A 141 -4.26 -2.21 -10.49
N TYR A 142 -3.24 -1.43 -10.14
CA TYR A 142 -1.84 -1.75 -10.43
C TYR A 142 -1.26 -2.79 -9.47
N ARG A 143 -1.91 -3.00 -8.32
CA ARG A 143 -1.35 -3.75 -7.19
C ARG A 143 -2.26 -4.86 -6.70
N LEU A 144 -3.57 -4.75 -6.91
CA LEU A 144 -4.55 -5.70 -6.39
C LEU A 144 -5.18 -6.50 -7.51
N LEU A 145 -5.31 -7.81 -7.29
CA LEU A 145 -6.12 -8.68 -8.11
C LEU A 145 -7.58 -8.21 -8.07
N LYS A 146 -8.22 -8.12 -9.24
CA LYS A 146 -9.62 -7.71 -9.34
C LYS A 146 -10.41 -8.72 -10.16
N MET A 147 -11.40 -9.33 -9.53
CA MET A 147 -12.44 -10.11 -10.20
C MET A 147 -13.64 -9.22 -10.49
N ARG A 148 -14.30 -9.44 -11.63
CA ARG A 148 -15.55 -8.76 -12.03
C ARG A 148 -15.46 -7.23 -11.95
N GLY A 149 -14.36 -6.67 -12.45
CA GLY A 149 -14.12 -5.22 -12.47
C GLY A 149 -14.75 -4.55 -13.70
N ALA A 150 -15.03 -3.25 -13.61
CA ALA A 150 -15.45 -2.44 -14.75
C ALA A 150 -14.25 -2.01 -15.62
N ILE A 151 -13.54 -3.00 -16.17
CA ILE A 151 -12.26 -2.81 -16.88
C ILE A 151 -12.38 -2.88 -18.41
N ILE A 152 -13.49 -3.40 -18.94
CA ILE A 152 -13.74 -3.51 -20.39
C ILE A 152 -14.81 -2.50 -20.79
N ASN A 153 -14.64 -1.84 -21.93
CA ASN A 153 -15.66 -0.93 -22.50
C ASN A 153 -16.70 -1.71 -23.34
N ASN A 154 -17.69 -1.00 -23.89
CA ASN A 154 -18.75 -1.62 -24.69
C ASN A 154 -18.23 -2.20 -26.02
N GLU A 155 -17.06 -1.75 -26.48
CA GLU A 155 -16.39 -2.17 -27.71
C GLU A 155 -15.42 -3.35 -27.48
N GLN A 156 -15.49 -4.02 -26.32
CA GLN A 156 -14.59 -5.13 -25.95
C GLN A 156 -13.09 -4.75 -25.99
N GLN A 157 -12.79 -3.50 -25.61
CA GLN A 157 -11.44 -3.01 -25.43
C GLN A 157 -11.15 -2.80 -23.94
N LEU A 158 -9.89 -3.04 -23.56
CA LEU A 158 -9.41 -2.79 -22.21
C LEU A 158 -9.35 -1.28 -21.94
N ARG A 159 -9.89 -0.85 -20.81
CA ARG A 159 -9.67 0.49 -20.26
C ARG A 159 -8.25 0.58 -19.71
N ILE A 160 -7.37 1.15 -20.53
CA ILE A 160 -5.96 1.35 -20.23
C ILE A 160 -5.79 2.35 -19.09
N LEU A 161 -5.02 1.97 -18.07
CA LEU A 161 -4.66 2.83 -16.95
C LEU A 161 -3.53 3.81 -17.35
N PRO A 162 -3.30 4.91 -16.62
CA PRO A 162 -2.15 5.78 -16.86
C PRO A 162 -0.80 5.02 -16.92
N ASN A 163 -0.01 5.23 -17.96
CA ASN A 163 1.26 4.51 -18.21
C ASN A 163 1.11 2.98 -18.40
N GLU A 164 -0.10 2.46 -18.53
CA GLU A 164 -0.34 1.11 -19.01
C GLU A 164 -0.24 1.10 -20.54
N GLN A 165 0.39 0.07 -21.08
CA GLN A 165 0.48 -0.18 -22.52
C GLN A 165 0.08 -1.62 -22.77
N GLN A 166 -0.85 -1.81 -23.71
CA GLN A 166 -1.21 -3.13 -24.19
C GLN A 166 -0.05 -3.69 -25.03
N CYS A 167 0.45 -4.86 -24.65
CA CYS A 167 1.54 -5.54 -25.34
C CYS A 167 0.98 -6.56 -26.32
N ASP A 168 0.13 -7.47 -25.84
CA ASP A 168 -0.42 -8.57 -26.64
C ASP A 168 -1.93 -8.74 -26.40
N ARG A 169 -2.62 -9.27 -27.41
CA ARG A 169 -4.03 -9.70 -27.33
C ARG A 169 -4.18 -11.09 -27.92
N PHE A 170 -4.82 -11.97 -27.16
CA PHE A 170 -5.11 -13.35 -27.52
C PHE A 170 -6.60 -13.60 -27.39
N ASP A 171 -7.28 -13.73 -28.53
CA ASP A 171 -8.68 -14.16 -28.55
C ASP A 171 -8.76 -15.71 -28.49
N GLY A 172 -9.91 -16.22 -28.04
CA GLY A 172 -10.14 -17.67 -27.97
C GLY A 172 -9.52 -18.35 -26.74
N VAL A 173 -9.28 -17.58 -25.67
CA VAL A 173 -8.69 -18.08 -24.42
C VAL A 173 -9.80 -18.53 -23.48
N TRP A 174 -9.83 -19.83 -23.19
CA TRP A 174 -10.83 -20.42 -22.30
C TRP A 174 -10.39 -20.29 -20.85
N ASN A 175 -11.23 -19.69 -20.00
CA ASN A 175 -11.08 -19.78 -18.55
C ASN A 175 -11.68 -21.11 -18.05
N LEU A 176 -10.95 -21.83 -17.19
CA LEU A 176 -11.32 -23.14 -16.68
C LEU A 176 -11.79 -23.11 -15.22
N SER A 177 -12.26 -21.96 -14.73
CA SER A 177 -12.75 -21.82 -13.35
C SER A 177 -14.11 -22.50 -13.13
N ASN A 178 -14.79 -22.96 -14.19
CA ASN A 178 -16.03 -23.73 -14.15
C ASN A 178 -15.93 -25.00 -15.01
N ASP A 179 -16.86 -25.94 -14.84
CA ASP A 179 -16.80 -27.27 -15.47
C ASP A 179 -16.93 -27.26 -16.99
N HIS A 180 -17.60 -26.25 -17.55
CA HIS A 180 -17.81 -26.12 -18.99
C HIS A 180 -16.75 -25.27 -19.70
N GLY A 181 -15.90 -24.58 -18.93
CA GLY A 181 -15.04 -23.53 -19.44
C GLY A 181 -15.84 -22.30 -19.91
N THR A 182 -15.17 -21.17 -20.03
CA THR A 182 -15.78 -19.96 -20.60
C THR A 182 -14.83 -19.32 -21.59
N LEU A 183 -15.33 -19.11 -22.81
CA LEU A 183 -14.56 -18.49 -23.89
C LEU A 183 -14.37 -16.99 -23.63
N GLY A 184 -13.15 -16.53 -23.81
CA GLY A 184 -12.78 -15.14 -23.57
C GLY A 184 -11.61 -14.67 -24.41
N THR A 185 -11.20 -13.45 -24.10
CA THR A 185 -10.00 -12.81 -24.64
C THR A 185 -9.05 -12.52 -23.48
N MET A 186 -7.77 -12.82 -23.68
CA MET A 186 -6.69 -12.43 -22.78
C MET A 186 -5.90 -11.26 -23.38
N ILE A 187 -5.66 -10.24 -22.58
CA ILE A 187 -4.85 -9.08 -22.91
C ILE A 187 -3.68 -9.03 -21.94
N LEU A 188 -2.47 -8.98 -22.47
CA LEU A 188 -1.26 -8.75 -21.69
C LEU A 188 -0.86 -7.29 -21.83
N THR A 189 -0.68 -6.62 -20.69
CA THR A 189 -0.11 -5.27 -20.66
C THR A 189 1.26 -5.29 -20.01
N ASN A 190 1.90 -4.14 -19.90
CA ASN A 190 3.15 -3.98 -19.16
C ASN A 190 2.99 -4.06 -17.63
N ILE A 191 1.76 -4.03 -17.09
CA ILE A 191 1.52 -4.04 -15.63
C ILE A 191 0.66 -5.22 -15.15
N ARG A 192 -0.20 -5.78 -16.00
CA ARG A 192 -1.16 -6.81 -15.60
C ARG A 192 -1.60 -7.70 -16.75
N ILE A 193 -2.14 -8.84 -16.38
CA ILE A 193 -2.80 -9.82 -17.23
C ILE A 193 -4.29 -9.60 -17.06
N VAL A 194 -5.03 -9.43 -18.15
CA VAL A 194 -6.49 -9.30 -18.12
C VAL A 194 -7.10 -10.44 -18.92
N TRP A 195 -8.12 -11.08 -18.39
CA TRP A 195 -8.99 -11.98 -19.14
C TRP A 195 -10.45 -11.55 -18.96
N PHE A 196 -11.23 -11.59 -20.03
CA PHE A 196 -12.67 -11.32 -19.97
C PHE A 196 -13.45 -12.23 -20.93
N CYS A 197 -14.67 -12.56 -20.53
CA CYS A 197 -15.60 -13.35 -21.32
C CYS A 197 -16.14 -12.55 -22.51
N THR A 198 -16.23 -13.20 -23.68
CA THR A 198 -16.71 -12.55 -24.92
C THR A 198 -18.22 -12.29 -24.92
N THR A 199 -19.00 -13.08 -24.19
CA THR A 199 -20.47 -12.93 -24.10
C THR A 199 -20.90 -12.04 -22.93
N SER A 200 -20.01 -11.83 -21.95
CA SER A 200 -20.32 -11.05 -20.75
C SER A 200 -19.10 -10.31 -20.22
N ASN A 201 -19.02 -9.02 -20.53
CA ASN A 201 -17.90 -8.17 -20.12
C ASN A 201 -17.75 -8.06 -18.59
N SER A 202 -18.79 -8.36 -17.80
CA SER A 202 -18.74 -8.36 -16.33
C SER A 202 -18.03 -9.58 -15.75
N TYR A 203 -17.90 -10.66 -16.53
CA TYR A 203 -17.12 -11.83 -16.15
C TYR A 203 -15.68 -11.67 -16.65
N ASN A 204 -14.85 -11.10 -15.79
CA ASN A 204 -13.45 -10.81 -16.08
C ASN A 204 -12.57 -10.94 -14.83
N VAL A 205 -11.26 -11.00 -15.07
CA VAL A 205 -10.21 -10.95 -14.06
C VAL A 205 -9.07 -10.07 -14.55
N SER A 206 -8.51 -9.28 -13.63
CA SER A 206 -7.32 -8.46 -13.82
C SER A 206 -6.29 -8.86 -12.77
N ILE A 207 -5.15 -9.38 -13.21
CA ILE A 207 -4.07 -9.94 -12.38
C ILE A 207 -2.81 -9.10 -12.59
N PRO A 208 -2.46 -8.17 -11.69
CA PRO A 208 -1.20 -7.44 -11.77
C PRO A 208 0.01 -8.37 -11.69
N TYR A 209 1.09 -8.10 -12.43
CA TYR A 209 2.32 -8.91 -12.30
C TYR A 209 2.90 -8.86 -10.90
N PHE A 210 2.65 -7.77 -10.18
CA PHE A 210 2.93 -7.64 -8.75
C PHE A 210 2.38 -8.84 -7.95
N GLN A 211 1.20 -9.34 -8.32
CA GLN A 211 0.49 -10.43 -7.65
C GLN A 211 0.79 -11.82 -8.24
N VAL A 212 1.50 -11.92 -9.37
CA VAL A 212 1.76 -13.22 -10.02
C VAL A 212 2.91 -13.93 -9.29
N HIS A 213 2.60 -15.05 -8.66
CA HIS A 213 3.58 -15.94 -8.03
C HIS A 213 4.29 -16.77 -9.11
N ILE A 214 3.55 -17.56 -9.89
CA ILE A 214 4.11 -18.36 -10.98
C ILE A 214 3.14 -18.46 -12.16
N SER A 215 3.71 -18.51 -13.38
CA SER A 215 3.00 -18.81 -14.61
C SER A 215 3.67 -20.02 -15.27
N ARG A 216 2.94 -21.13 -15.39
CA ARG A 216 3.47 -22.38 -15.95
C ARG A 216 2.40 -23.15 -16.71
N ILE A 217 2.85 -24.00 -17.62
CA ILE A 217 1.96 -24.94 -18.32
C ILE A 217 1.92 -26.24 -17.51
N ARG A 218 0.72 -26.75 -17.28
CA ARG A 218 0.47 -28.04 -16.61
C ARG A 218 -0.50 -28.88 -17.42
N ASN A 219 -0.37 -30.20 -17.32
CA ASN A 219 -1.35 -31.11 -17.89
C ASN A 219 -2.60 -31.16 -17.00
N SER A 220 -3.77 -31.16 -17.63
CA SER A 220 -5.08 -31.28 -16.97
C SER A 220 -5.95 -32.30 -17.70
N ARG A 221 -7.16 -32.55 -17.17
CA ARG A 221 -8.19 -33.35 -17.87
C ARG A 221 -8.58 -32.79 -19.24
N PHE A 222 -8.28 -31.51 -19.50
CA PHE A 222 -8.57 -30.82 -20.74
C PHE A 222 -7.35 -30.67 -21.67
N GLY A 223 -6.26 -31.40 -21.39
CA GLY A 223 -4.97 -31.22 -22.05
C GLY A 223 -4.08 -30.20 -21.35
N PRO A 224 -3.05 -29.68 -22.03
CA PRO A 224 -2.16 -28.67 -21.48
C PRO A 224 -2.90 -27.36 -21.22
N VAL A 225 -2.66 -26.77 -20.05
CA VAL A 225 -3.30 -25.53 -19.59
C VAL A 225 -2.27 -24.60 -19.00
N LEU A 226 -2.43 -23.30 -19.27
CA LEU A 226 -1.71 -22.24 -18.59
C LEU A 226 -2.29 -22.09 -17.18
N VAL A 227 -1.44 -22.18 -16.18
CA VAL A 227 -1.78 -22.02 -14.77
C VAL A 227 -1.06 -20.80 -14.23
N ILE A 228 -1.83 -19.84 -13.72
CA ILE A 228 -1.34 -18.65 -13.04
C ILE A 228 -1.70 -18.79 -11.56
N GLU A 229 -0.68 -18.82 -10.71
CA GLU A 229 -0.84 -18.82 -9.25
C GLU A 229 -0.51 -17.42 -8.74
N THR A 230 -1.32 -16.92 -7.80
CA THR A 230 -1.17 -15.56 -7.27
C THR A 230 -0.58 -15.56 -5.86
N SER A 231 -0.14 -14.39 -5.40
CA SER A 231 0.50 -14.20 -4.10
C SER A 231 -0.36 -14.67 -2.93
N THR A 232 0.30 -14.97 -1.82
CA THR A 232 -0.37 -15.33 -0.56
C THR A 232 -1.25 -14.19 -0.04
N VAL A 233 -0.81 -12.94 -0.22
CA VAL A 233 -1.56 -11.76 0.21
C VAL A 233 -2.85 -11.58 -0.61
N SER A 234 -2.86 -12.05 -1.85
CA SER A 234 -4.07 -12.05 -2.67
C SER A 234 -5.00 -13.24 -2.42
N GLY A 235 -4.64 -14.19 -1.56
CA GLY A 235 -5.44 -15.39 -1.28
C GLY A 235 -5.13 -16.60 -2.15
N GLU A 236 -3.94 -16.67 -2.76
CA GLU A 236 -3.41 -17.86 -3.47
C GLU A 236 -4.35 -18.41 -4.56
N TYR A 237 -4.91 -17.53 -5.39
CA TYR A 237 -5.78 -17.95 -6.48
C TYR A 237 -5.02 -18.80 -7.50
N LEU A 238 -5.67 -19.91 -7.91
CA LEU A 238 -5.21 -20.79 -8.97
C LEU A 238 -6.09 -20.60 -10.21
N LEU A 239 -5.57 -19.93 -11.23
CA LEU A 239 -6.32 -19.58 -12.44
C LEU A 239 -5.83 -20.40 -13.64
N GLY A 240 -6.72 -21.22 -14.19
CA GLY A 240 -6.44 -22.09 -15.34
C GLY A 240 -7.00 -21.53 -16.64
N PHE A 241 -6.17 -21.51 -17.68
CA PHE A 241 -6.53 -21.08 -19.02
C PHE A 241 -6.12 -22.10 -20.08
N ARG A 242 -7.02 -22.39 -21.01
CA ARG A 242 -6.73 -23.24 -22.18
C ARG A 242 -6.74 -22.43 -23.46
N VAL A 243 -5.78 -22.71 -24.34
CA VAL A 243 -5.63 -22.08 -25.64
C VAL A 243 -5.21 -23.13 -26.66
N ASP A 244 -5.88 -23.14 -27.81
CA ASP A 244 -5.56 -24.01 -28.94
C ASP A 244 -5.10 -23.16 -30.14
N PRO A 245 -4.07 -23.58 -30.91
CA PRO A 245 -3.19 -24.73 -30.67
C PRO A 245 -2.15 -24.49 -29.56
N GLN A 246 -1.48 -25.56 -29.11
CA GLN A 246 -0.46 -25.55 -28.04
C GLN A 246 0.63 -24.49 -28.24
N GLU A 247 1.04 -24.23 -29.48
CA GLU A 247 2.06 -23.22 -29.81
C GLU A 247 1.67 -21.82 -29.30
N LYS A 248 0.37 -21.47 -29.37
CA LYS A 248 -0.13 -20.20 -28.82
C LYS A 248 -0.05 -20.19 -27.30
N LEU A 249 -0.34 -21.31 -26.66
CA LEU A 249 -0.21 -21.45 -25.20
C LEU A 249 1.24 -21.19 -24.75
N ASP A 250 2.20 -21.76 -25.48
CA ASP A 250 3.63 -21.57 -25.21
C ASP A 250 4.09 -20.13 -25.44
N ILE A 251 3.56 -19.44 -26.45
CA ILE A 251 3.80 -18.01 -26.69
C ILE A 251 3.26 -17.18 -25.51
N ILE A 252 2.01 -17.40 -25.12
CA ILE A 252 1.37 -16.64 -24.02
C ILE A 252 2.16 -16.82 -22.73
N ASN A 253 2.53 -18.06 -22.37
CA ASN A 253 3.30 -18.31 -21.15
C ASN A 253 4.69 -17.64 -21.19
N ARG A 254 5.36 -17.61 -22.35
CA ARG A 254 6.64 -16.90 -22.51
C ARG A 254 6.47 -15.38 -22.39
N SER A 255 5.45 -14.80 -23.04
CA SER A 255 5.15 -13.37 -22.92
C SER A 255 4.86 -12.96 -21.48
N ILE A 256 4.04 -13.73 -20.76
CA ILE A 256 3.73 -13.47 -19.34
C ILE A 256 5.00 -13.48 -18.49
N ASN A 257 5.85 -14.49 -18.65
CA ASN A 257 7.08 -14.59 -17.86
C ASN A 257 8.07 -13.45 -18.20
N ALA A 258 8.19 -13.06 -19.48
CA ALA A 258 9.02 -11.94 -19.89
C ALA A 258 8.51 -10.60 -19.30
N LEU A 259 7.21 -10.33 -19.39
CA LEU A 259 6.59 -9.11 -18.86
C LEU A 259 6.64 -9.08 -17.33
N LYS A 260 6.42 -10.21 -16.65
CA LYS A 260 6.58 -10.34 -15.21
C LYS A 260 8.01 -10.00 -14.79
N ASN A 261 9.01 -10.59 -15.44
CA ASN A 261 10.42 -10.35 -15.12
C ASN A 261 10.80 -8.89 -15.35
N ALA A 262 10.35 -8.28 -16.45
CA ALA A 262 10.56 -6.86 -16.71
C ALA A 262 9.89 -5.97 -15.65
N PHE A 263 8.67 -6.31 -15.24
CA PHE A 263 7.96 -5.61 -14.17
C PHE A 263 8.70 -5.70 -12.83
N CYS A 264 9.24 -6.87 -12.47
CA CYS A 264 9.97 -7.06 -11.22
C CYS A 264 11.25 -6.22 -11.11
N LEU A 265 11.91 -5.89 -12.23
CA LEU A 265 13.10 -5.04 -12.25
C LEU A 265 12.77 -3.58 -11.91
N LYS A 266 11.62 -3.08 -12.38
CA LYS A 266 11.16 -1.71 -12.12
C LYS A 266 9.64 -1.67 -11.98
N PRO A 267 9.12 -2.04 -10.80
CA PRO A 267 7.68 -2.13 -10.57
C PRO A 267 6.99 -0.78 -10.76
N LEU A 268 5.85 -0.79 -11.46
CA LEU A 268 4.98 0.37 -11.57
C LEU A 268 3.79 0.20 -10.60
N PHE A 269 3.84 0.88 -9.45
CA PHE A 269 2.80 0.80 -8.43
C PHE A 269 1.55 1.67 -8.72
N GLY A 270 1.55 2.43 -9.83
CA GLY A 270 0.45 3.30 -10.26
C GLY A 270 0.40 4.66 -9.57
N VAL A 271 1.07 4.83 -8.42
CA VAL A 271 1.05 6.08 -7.66
C VAL A 271 1.88 7.15 -8.36
N GLN A 272 1.20 8.19 -8.83
CA GLN A 272 1.80 9.32 -9.53
C GLN A 272 1.63 10.60 -8.73
N PHE A 273 2.66 11.45 -8.76
CA PHE A 273 2.59 12.80 -8.21
C PHE A 273 3.19 13.78 -9.21
N SER A 274 2.33 14.64 -9.75
CA SER A 274 2.75 15.78 -10.55
C SER A 274 2.76 17.00 -9.66
N ARG A 275 3.94 17.57 -9.42
CA ARG A 275 4.06 18.84 -8.72
C ARG A 275 3.43 19.90 -9.61
N GLU A 276 2.38 20.57 -9.15
CA GLU A 276 1.87 21.75 -9.84
C GLU A 276 3.03 22.73 -10.01
N LYS A 277 3.34 23.10 -11.26
CA LYS A 277 4.34 24.13 -11.55
C LYS A 277 3.81 25.43 -10.96
N SER A 278 4.37 25.84 -9.83
CA SER A 278 4.32 27.25 -9.43
C SER A 278 5.02 28.05 -10.54
N GLY A 279 4.40 29.14 -10.98
CA GLY A 279 4.87 29.94 -12.10
C GLY A 279 6.33 30.39 -11.94
N SER A 280 7.04 30.43 -13.07
CA SER A 280 8.39 30.96 -13.33
C SER A 280 9.52 30.55 -12.36
N PRO A 281 10.55 29.83 -12.83
CA PRO A 281 11.75 29.56 -12.03
C PRO A 281 12.59 30.84 -11.88
N GLN A 282 12.87 31.26 -10.64
CA GLN A 282 14.00 32.13 -10.34
C GLN A 282 15.31 31.30 -10.41
N PRO A 283 16.40 31.83 -10.98
CA PRO A 283 17.60 31.05 -11.26
C PRO A 283 18.45 30.80 -10.00
N VAL A 284 18.55 29.52 -9.66
CA VAL A 284 19.69 28.75 -9.10
C VAL A 284 20.62 29.41 -8.06
N GLY A 285 20.56 28.82 -6.86
CA GLY A 285 21.69 28.49 -5.98
C GLY A 285 21.14 27.54 -4.92
N GLU A 286 21.54 26.29 -4.73
CA GLU A 286 22.73 25.54 -5.09
C GLU A 286 22.30 24.13 -5.55
N LEU A 287 23.15 23.48 -6.35
CA LEU A 287 23.14 22.02 -6.41
C LEU A 287 23.33 21.50 -4.98
N ILE A 288 22.24 21.08 -4.34
CA ILE A 288 22.31 20.27 -3.13
C ILE A 288 22.93 18.95 -3.59
N LYS A 289 24.28 18.91 -3.54
CA LYS A 289 25.03 17.68 -3.35
C LYS A 289 24.21 16.89 -2.35
N GLN A 290 23.81 15.67 -2.71
CA GLN A 290 23.44 14.67 -1.73
C GLN A 290 24.53 14.74 -0.68
N LYS A 291 24.25 15.38 0.46
CA LYS A 291 25.15 15.30 1.60
C LYS A 291 25.16 13.82 1.90
N THR A 292 26.27 13.20 1.53
CA THR A 292 26.75 11.97 2.15
C THR A 292 26.43 12.09 3.63
N GLU A 293 25.86 11.02 4.17
CA GLU A 293 25.58 10.83 5.60
C GLU A 293 26.69 11.48 6.43
N GLU A 294 26.45 12.70 6.92
CA GLU A 294 27.43 13.47 7.69
C GLU A 294 26.97 13.45 9.13
N ASP A 295 27.83 12.81 9.94
CA ASP A 295 27.93 12.80 11.40
C ASP A 295 26.67 12.43 12.17
N ILE A 296 26.44 11.11 12.25
CA ILE A 296 25.55 10.50 13.24
C ILE A 296 26.22 10.68 14.61
N GLU A 297 25.75 11.63 15.42
CA GLU A 297 26.03 11.58 16.85
C GLU A 297 25.47 10.26 17.40
N VAL A 298 26.32 9.47 18.04
CA VAL A 298 25.90 8.28 18.77
C VAL A 298 25.19 8.78 20.02
N ASP A 299 23.88 8.96 19.91
CA ASP A 299 23.03 9.15 21.07
C ASP A 299 23.08 7.87 21.91
N ASP A 300 23.46 7.91 23.19
CA ASP A 300 23.52 6.71 24.05
C ASP A 300 22.18 6.39 24.73
N ARG A 301 21.09 7.10 24.40
CA ARG A 301 19.76 6.81 24.98
C ARG A 301 19.34 5.36 24.68
N PRO A 302 18.95 4.57 25.70
CA PRO A 302 18.49 3.21 25.49
C PRO A 302 17.23 3.21 24.60
N LEU A 303 17.21 2.34 23.60
CA LEU A 303 16.00 2.10 22.81
C LEU A 303 14.88 1.62 23.75
N ARG A 304 13.68 2.17 23.58
CA ARG A 304 12.52 1.71 24.34
C ARG A 304 12.11 0.33 23.81
N PRO A 305 11.99 -0.71 24.65
CA PRO A 305 11.58 -2.05 24.21
C PRO A 305 10.21 -2.07 23.51
N ASP A 306 9.36 -1.09 23.80
CA ASP A 306 7.95 -0.97 23.39
C ASP A 306 7.66 0.35 22.66
N ALA A 307 8.55 0.79 21.76
CA ALA A 307 8.42 2.03 21.02
C ALA A 307 7.04 2.23 20.36
N TYR A 308 6.39 1.15 19.91
CA TYR A 308 5.06 1.16 19.28
C TYR A 308 3.92 1.52 20.25
N ALA A 309 4.04 1.26 21.55
CA ALA A 309 2.98 1.46 22.53
C ALA A 309 2.60 2.94 22.70
N ALA A 310 3.55 3.85 22.49
CA ALA A 310 3.31 5.29 22.52
C ALA A 310 2.36 5.77 21.41
N TYR A 311 2.15 4.96 20.38
CA TYR A 311 1.37 5.31 19.19
C TYR A 311 -0.04 4.71 19.18
N PHE A 312 -0.49 4.03 20.24
CA PHE A 312 -1.86 3.52 20.27
C PHE A 312 -2.88 4.66 20.23
N ALA A 313 -3.84 4.55 19.31
CA ALA A 313 -4.91 5.54 19.15
C ALA A 313 -5.89 5.55 20.33
N ASP A 314 -6.18 4.37 20.88
CA ASP A 314 -7.20 4.16 21.89
C ASP A 314 -6.62 4.17 23.34
N GLY A 315 -5.36 4.59 23.51
CA GLY A 315 -4.61 4.42 24.76
C GLY A 315 -4.20 2.97 25.01
N PHE A 316 -3.70 2.64 26.21
CA PHE A 316 -3.38 1.26 26.58
C PHE A 316 -4.69 0.46 26.71
N VAL A 317 -5.21 -0.07 25.60
CA VAL A 317 -6.39 -0.94 25.61
C VAL A 317 -5.93 -2.31 26.05
N SER A 318 -6.05 -2.60 27.35
CA SER A 318 -5.71 -3.89 27.96
C SER A 318 -6.66 -5.03 27.58
N GLY A 319 -7.58 -4.83 26.63
CA GLY A 319 -8.58 -5.81 26.23
C GLY A 319 -8.47 -6.21 24.76
N GLN A 320 -8.59 -7.51 24.49
CA GLN A 320 -8.83 -8.01 23.14
C GLN A 320 -10.15 -7.43 22.61
N VAL A 321 -10.16 -7.02 21.33
CA VAL A 321 -11.40 -6.61 20.63
C VAL A 321 -12.38 -7.78 20.69
N ARG A 322 -13.56 -7.57 21.29
CA ARG A 322 -14.55 -8.63 21.45
C ARG A 322 -15.38 -8.79 20.16
N PRO A 323 -15.94 -9.98 19.90
CA PRO A 323 -16.69 -10.21 18.67
C PRO A 323 -17.95 -9.32 18.60
N PRO A 324 -18.40 -8.97 17.37
CA PRO A 324 -19.66 -8.28 17.19
C PRO A 324 -20.85 -9.20 17.54
N THR A 325 -21.81 -8.69 18.28
CA THR A 325 -23.08 -9.36 18.61
C THR A 325 -24.26 -8.47 18.23
N TYR A 326 -25.42 -9.06 17.97
CA TYR A 326 -26.64 -8.30 17.71
C TYR A 326 -27.19 -7.74 19.03
N SER A 327 -27.46 -6.44 19.09
CA SER A 327 -28.18 -5.80 20.18
C SER A 327 -29.65 -5.63 19.81
N PRO A 328 -30.58 -6.36 20.46
CA PRO A 328 -32.01 -6.16 20.26
C PRO A 328 -32.47 -4.76 20.69
N GLU A 329 -31.85 -4.19 21.72
CA GLU A 329 -32.20 -2.87 22.27
C GLU A 329 -31.94 -1.73 21.28
N LEU A 330 -30.86 -1.84 20.50
CA LEU A 330 -30.46 -0.82 19.53
C LEU A 330 -30.80 -1.18 18.08
N GLY A 331 -31.17 -2.44 17.81
CA GLY A 331 -31.42 -2.94 16.46
C GLY A 331 -30.18 -2.98 15.57
N VAL A 332 -28.97 -2.99 16.15
CA VAL A 332 -27.69 -2.94 15.42
C VAL A 332 -26.70 -3.96 15.96
N ALA A 333 -25.66 -4.27 15.18
CA ALA A 333 -24.51 -5.01 15.67
C ALA A 333 -23.62 -4.10 16.53
N ILE A 334 -23.27 -4.56 17.73
CA ILE A 334 -22.37 -3.88 18.67
C ILE A 334 -21.22 -4.80 19.04
N GLU A 335 -20.11 -4.25 19.54
CA GLU A 335 -19.10 -5.06 20.22
C GLU A 335 -19.73 -5.74 21.45
N GLN A 336 -19.44 -7.03 21.68
CA GLN A 336 -19.90 -7.72 22.88
C GLN A 336 -19.50 -6.95 24.16
N LEU A 337 -20.46 -6.72 25.04
CA LEU A 337 -20.26 -5.99 26.29
C LEU A 337 -19.32 -6.76 27.23
N LYS A 338 -18.72 -6.05 28.21
CA LYS A 338 -17.92 -6.72 29.24
C LYS A 338 -18.89 -7.46 30.15
N ASP A 339 -18.47 -8.60 30.68
CA ASP A 339 -19.27 -9.33 31.67
C ASP A 339 -19.66 -8.38 32.81
N GLY A 340 -20.96 -8.33 33.12
CA GLY A 340 -21.52 -7.47 34.16
C GLY A 340 -21.89 -6.03 33.74
N PHE A 341 -21.69 -5.63 32.48
CA PHE A 341 -22.13 -4.33 31.97
C PHE A 341 -23.37 -4.43 31.08
N THR A 342 -24.32 -3.51 31.25
CA THR A 342 -25.44 -3.29 30.32
C THR A 342 -25.20 -2.05 29.45
N LEU A 343 -25.99 -1.89 28.37
CA LEU A 343 -25.93 -0.68 27.53
C LEU A 343 -26.31 0.58 28.30
N ALA A 344 -27.28 0.47 29.22
CA ALA A 344 -27.69 1.56 30.08
C ALA A 344 -26.55 2.02 31.01
N ASP A 345 -25.76 1.09 31.53
CA ASP A 345 -24.62 1.40 32.41
C ASP A 345 -23.53 2.17 31.67
N LEU A 346 -23.32 1.86 30.39
CA LEU A 346 -22.33 2.55 29.55
C LEU A 346 -22.82 3.92 29.04
N TRP A 347 -24.14 4.09 28.90
CA TRP A 347 -24.73 5.31 28.36
C TRP A 347 -24.97 6.39 29.44
N LYS A 348 -25.34 5.98 30.64
CA LYS A 348 -25.64 6.91 31.73
C LYS A 348 -24.35 7.45 32.33
N ILE A 349 -24.16 8.76 32.27
CA ILE A 349 -23.10 9.45 33.00
C ILE A 349 -23.61 9.71 34.42
N HIS A 350 -23.02 9.05 35.41
CA HIS A 350 -23.22 9.40 36.81
C HIS A 350 -22.22 10.53 37.13
N VAL A 351 -22.70 11.77 37.08
CA VAL A 351 -21.96 12.93 37.60
C VAL A 351 -22.49 13.16 39.00
N ASP A 352 -21.65 12.91 40.01
CA ASP A 352 -21.83 13.48 41.35
C ASP A 352 -21.21 14.88 41.40
#